data_AF-X0XCC6-F1
#
_entry.id   AF-X0XCC6-F1
#
_cell.length_a   1.000
_cell.length_b   1.000
_cell.length_c   1.000
_cell.angle_alpha   90.00
_cell.angle_beta   90.00
_cell.angle_gamma   90.00
#
_symmetry.space_group_name_H-M   'P 1'
#
loop_
_entity.id
_entity.type
_entity.pdbx_description
1 polymer ?
#
loop_
_entity_poly.entity_id
_entity_poly.type
_entity_poly.pdbx_seq_one_letter_code
_entity_poly.pdbx_strand_id
1 'polypeptide(L)'
;THPEDHSSRALVVALSVSRDVTNGMRQYLADNHLRARAVIGISPDGGPSQSSVQNEAQARAIAVSTAHAVKQAVDRYRPETIHLFTAAPQALAVLVGRHLSALPPVQLYEWRPEANNYCKSLLLSDVRP
;
A
#
# COMPACT_ATOMS: atom_id res chain seq x y z
N THR A 1 -11.51 -10.42 -6.48
CA THR A 1 -10.16 -10.52 -7.09
C THR A 1 -10.18 -9.60 -8.29
N HIS A 2 -9.36 -8.55 -8.33
CA HIS A 2 -9.18 -7.80 -9.59
C HIS A 2 -8.44 -8.73 -10.56
N PRO A 3 -8.86 -8.85 -11.83
CA PRO A 3 -8.15 -9.66 -12.80
C PRO A 3 -6.75 -9.07 -13.02
N GLU A 4 -5.72 -9.93 -12.97
CA GLU A 4 -4.33 -9.54 -13.25
C GLU A 4 -4.19 -9.09 -14.71
N ASP A 5 -3.87 -7.81 -14.93
CA ASP A 5 -3.61 -7.28 -16.28
C ASP A 5 -2.12 -7.35 -16.60
N HIS A 6 -1.73 -8.34 -17.40
CA HIS A 6 -0.33 -8.59 -17.75
C HIS A 6 0.29 -7.45 -18.58
N SER A 7 -0.52 -6.59 -19.20
CA SER A 7 -0.08 -5.39 -19.93
C SER A 7 0.21 -4.20 -19.01
N SER A 8 -0.37 -4.19 -17.80
CA SER A 8 -0.06 -3.18 -16.80
C SER A 8 1.32 -3.43 -16.18
N ARG A 9 1.97 -2.33 -15.79
CA ARG A 9 3.20 -2.33 -14.98
C ARG A 9 3.00 -1.70 -13.61
N ALA A 10 1.75 -1.60 -13.14
CA ALA A 10 1.41 -1.09 -11.82
C ALA A 10 1.18 -2.24 -10.82
N LEU A 11 1.83 -2.17 -9.65
CA LEU A 11 1.49 -2.99 -8.48
C LEU A 11 0.63 -2.17 -7.54
N VAL A 12 -0.52 -2.69 -7.12
CA VAL A 12 -1.36 -2.04 -6.10
C VAL A 12 -1.20 -2.77 -4.78
N VAL A 13 -1.00 -2.01 -3.70
CA VAL A 13 -0.82 -2.50 -2.34
C VAL A 13 -1.90 -1.89 -1.45
N ALA A 14 -2.70 -2.74 -0.81
CA ALA A 14 -3.66 -2.36 0.21
C ALA A 14 -3.09 -2.69 1.60
N LEU A 15 -2.69 -1.67 2.36
CA LEU A 15 -2.24 -1.81 3.74
C LEU A 15 -3.39 -1.43 4.70
N SER A 16 -4.11 -2.44 5.18
CA SER A 16 -5.26 -2.30 6.07
C SER A 16 -4.84 -2.56 7.51
N VAL A 17 -4.46 -1.52 8.27
CA VAL A 17 -4.05 -1.67 9.69
C VAL A 17 -5.14 -1.20 10.64
N SER A 18 -5.60 0.04 10.53
CA SER A 18 -6.65 0.58 11.41
C SER A 18 -8.06 0.38 10.87
N ARG A 19 -8.19 0.21 9.55
CA ARG A 19 -9.43 -0.08 8.83
C ARG A 19 -9.12 -0.81 7.52
N ASP A 20 -10.12 -1.48 6.97
CA ASP A 20 -10.02 -2.07 5.64
C ASP A 20 -10.07 -0.98 4.55
N VAL A 21 -9.05 -0.93 3.70
CA VAL A 21 -8.97 -0.01 2.56
C VAL A 21 -9.52 -0.60 1.26
N THR A 22 -9.83 -1.89 1.23
CA THR A 22 -10.07 -2.66 0.01
C THR A 22 -11.20 -2.09 -0.85
N ASN A 23 -12.34 -1.77 -0.25
CA ASN A 23 -13.50 -1.28 -1.00
C ASN A 23 -13.23 0.10 -1.63
N GLY A 24 -12.74 1.05 -0.84
CA GLY A 24 -12.43 2.40 -1.35
C GLY A 24 -11.29 2.38 -2.37
N MET A 25 -10.29 1.52 -2.19
CA MET A 25 -9.23 1.30 -3.18
C MET A 25 -9.83 0.81 -4.50
N ARG A 26 -10.65 -0.25 -4.48
CA ARG A 26 -11.24 -0.81 -5.71
C ARG A 26 -12.11 0.21 -6.44
N GLN A 27 -12.89 0.99 -5.70
CA GLN A 27 -13.65 2.09 -6.26
C GLN A 27 -12.73 3.12 -6.93
N TYR A 28 -11.68 3.56 -6.24
CA TYR A 28 -10.71 4.51 -6.81
C TYR A 28 -10.05 3.97 -8.08
N LEU A 29 -9.63 2.70 -8.11
CA LEU A 29 -9.04 2.07 -9.29
C LEU A 29 -10.02 2.07 -10.48
N ALA A 30 -11.28 1.73 -10.24
CA ALA A 30 -12.32 1.71 -11.26
C ALA A 30 -12.58 3.12 -11.81
N ASP A 31 -12.84 4.09 -10.94
CA ASP A 31 -13.16 5.47 -11.31
C ASP A 31 -12.04 6.13 -12.12
N ASN A 32 -10.78 5.82 -11.81
CA ASN A 32 -9.60 6.38 -12.47
C ASN A 32 -9.06 5.50 -13.60
N HIS A 33 -9.75 4.41 -13.95
CA HIS A 33 -9.31 3.44 -14.96
C HIS A 33 -7.86 2.93 -14.74
N LEU A 34 -7.44 2.86 -13.48
CA LEU A 34 -6.09 2.45 -13.11
C LEU A 34 -6.00 0.92 -13.12
N ARG A 35 -5.43 0.37 -14.19
CA ARG A 35 -5.24 -1.08 -14.33
C ARG A 35 -4.03 -1.53 -13.54
N ALA A 36 -4.18 -2.59 -12.76
CA ALA A 36 -3.12 -3.18 -11.96
C ALA A 36 -2.65 -4.50 -12.57
N ARG A 37 -1.33 -4.71 -12.61
CA ARG A 37 -0.74 -6.01 -12.89
C ARG A 37 -1.11 -7.01 -11.81
N ALA A 38 -1.01 -6.57 -10.56
CA ALA A 38 -1.36 -7.36 -9.39
C ALA A 38 -1.86 -6.43 -8.27
N VAL A 39 -2.67 -7.00 -7.39
CA VAL A 39 -3.15 -6.35 -6.16
C VAL A 39 -2.78 -7.24 -4.99
N ILE A 40 -2.03 -6.73 -4.03
CA ILE A 40 -1.74 -7.43 -2.77
C ILE A 40 -2.41 -6.73 -1.60
N GLY A 41 -3.03 -7.51 -0.71
CA GLY A 41 -3.61 -7.04 0.54
C GLY A 41 -2.74 -7.47 1.72
N ILE A 42 -2.50 -6.53 2.63
CA ILE A 42 -1.68 -6.72 3.83
C ILE A 42 -2.48 -6.21 5.02
N SER A 43 -2.67 -7.06 6.02
CA SER A 43 -3.36 -6.72 7.26
C SER A 43 -2.70 -7.44 8.45
N PRO A 44 -2.81 -6.89 9.68
CA PRO A 44 -2.44 -7.59 10.90
C PRO A 44 -3.19 -8.92 11.07
N ASP A 45 -2.60 -9.83 11.84
CA ASP A 45 -3.27 -11.05 12.29
C ASP A 45 -4.45 -10.67 13.20
N GLY A 46 -5.66 -11.14 12.86
CA GLY A 46 -6.92 -10.71 13.49
C GLY A 46 -7.63 -9.56 12.77
N GLY A 47 -7.04 -9.03 11.70
CA GLY A 47 -7.65 -8.02 10.84
C GLY A 47 -7.44 -6.58 11.31
N PRO A 48 -7.93 -5.60 10.53
CA PRO A 48 -7.71 -4.19 10.82
C PRO A 48 -8.49 -3.71 12.05
N SER A 49 -7.83 -3.02 12.97
CA SER A 49 -8.46 -2.44 14.16
C SER A 49 -7.65 -1.27 14.74
N GLN A 50 -8.30 -0.40 15.51
CA GLN A 50 -7.62 0.69 16.21
C GLN A 50 -6.65 0.20 17.29
N SER A 51 -6.75 -1.06 17.71
CA SER A 51 -5.86 -1.71 18.67
C SER A 51 -4.85 -2.66 18.00
N SER A 52 -4.73 -2.66 16.67
CA SER A 52 -3.83 -3.56 15.92
C SER A 52 -2.35 -3.29 16.17
N VAL A 53 -2.01 -2.15 16.75
CA VAL A 53 -0.64 -1.78 17.12
C VAL A 53 -0.62 -1.43 18.60
N GLN A 54 -0.27 -2.39 19.45
CA GLN A 54 -0.28 -2.24 20.90
C GLN A 54 1.10 -1.83 21.47
N ASN A 55 2.17 -2.16 20.75
CA ASN A 55 3.54 -1.90 21.18
C ASN A 55 4.49 -1.76 19.99
N GLU A 56 5.72 -1.33 20.27
CA GLU A 56 6.77 -1.14 19.28
C GLU A 56 7.11 -2.43 18.51
N ALA A 57 7.16 -3.57 19.19
CA ALA A 57 7.50 -4.85 18.57
C ALA A 57 6.48 -5.23 17.48
N GLN A 58 5.19 -5.02 17.73
CA GLN A 58 4.13 -5.22 16.74
C GLN A 58 4.24 -4.21 15.59
N ALA A 59 4.49 -2.93 15.87
CA ALA A 59 4.68 -1.91 14.83
C ALA A 59 5.85 -2.28 13.89
N ARG A 60 6.98 -2.70 14.47
CA ARG A 60 8.16 -3.16 13.74
C ARG A 60 7.86 -4.42 12.93
N ALA A 61 7.16 -5.40 13.50
CA ALA A 61 6.78 -6.62 12.80
C ALA A 61 5.90 -6.31 11.58
N ILE A 62 4.88 -5.46 11.73
CA ILE A 62 4.01 -5.03 10.62
C ILE A 62 4.83 -4.34 9.53
N ALA A 63 5.72 -3.41 9.90
CA ALA A 63 6.53 -2.68 8.94
C ALA A 63 7.47 -3.61 8.13
N VAL A 64 8.17 -4.52 8.81
CA VAL A 64 9.08 -5.48 8.17
C VAL A 64 8.32 -6.46 7.28
N SER A 65 7.23 -7.04 7.77
CA SER A 65 6.41 -7.99 7.01
C SER A 65 5.78 -7.34 5.78
N THR A 66 5.31 -6.09 5.93
CA THR A 66 4.79 -5.30 4.79
C THR A 66 5.87 -5.12 3.73
N ALA A 67 7.05 -4.64 4.12
CA ALA A 67 8.13 -4.42 3.17
C ALA A 67 8.60 -5.72 2.49
N HIS A 68 8.62 -6.83 3.22
CA HIS A 68 8.97 -8.13 2.67
C HIS A 68 7.93 -8.60 1.63
N ALA A 69 6.64 -8.49 1.93
CA ALA A 69 5.57 -8.84 0.99
C ALA A 69 5.62 -7.96 -0.27
N VAL A 70 5.86 -6.66 -0.11
CA VAL A 70 6.01 -5.74 -1.25
C VAL A 70 7.23 -6.10 -2.10
N LYS A 71 8.39 -6.37 -1.49
CA LYS A 71 9.60 -6.79 -2.21
C LYS A 71 9.40 -8.07 -3.01
N GLN A 72 8.80 -9.10 -2.41
CA GLN A 72 8.47 -10.34 -3.11
C GLN A 72 7.53 -10.11 -4.30
N ALA A 73 6.52 -9.24 -4.13
CA ALA A 73 5.62 -8.87 -5.22
C ALA A 73 6.36 -8.09 -6.33
N VAL A 74 7.30 -7.21 -5.98
CA VAL A 74 8.15 -6.49 -6.94
C VAL A 74 9.01 -7.47 -7.74
N ASP A 75 9.67 -8.43 -7.08
CA ASP A 75 10.50 -9.43 -7.75
C ASP A 75 9.68 -10.31 -8.72
N ARG A 76 8.46 -10.69 -8.30
CA ARG A 76 7.53 -11.52 -9.08
C ARG A 76 6.92 -10.78 -10.27
N TYR A 77 6.40 -9.59 -10.04
CA TYR A 77 5.58 -8.86 -11.00
C TYR A 77 6.35 -7.77 -11.76
N ARG A 78 7.56 -7.40 -11.32
CA ARG A 78 8.43 -6.38 -11.93
C ARG A 78 7.67 -5.09 -12.33
N PRO A 79 6.94 -4.46 -11.39
CA PRO A 79 6.21 -3.23 -11.69
C PRO A 79 7.16 -2.04 -11.92
N GLU A 80 6.70 -1.05 -12.68
CA GLU A 80 7.33 0.27 -12.80
C GLU A 80 6.84 1.26 -11.75
N THR A 81 5.68 1.02 -11.15
CA THR A 81 5.11 1.90 -10.12
C THR A 81 4.33 1.08 -9.11
N ILE A 82 4.43 1.48 -7.84
CA ILE A 82 3.67 0.90 -6.73
C ILE A 82 2.64 1.94 -6.28
N HIS A 83 1.38 1.54 -6.21
CA HIS A 83 0.28 2.36 -5.67
C HIS A 83 -0.08 1.83 -4.28
N LEU A 84 0.30 2.56 -3.24
CA LEU A 84 0.07 2.17 -1.85
C LEU A 84 -1.13 2.90 -1.26
N PHE A 85 -2.21 2.16 -1.04
CA PHE A 85 -3.38 2.59 -0.29
C PHE A 85 -3.20 2.15 1.15
N THR A 86 -3.17 3.09 2.08
CA THR A 86 -2.88 2.79 3.48
C THR A 86 -3.92 3.38 4.41
N ALA A 87 -4.31 2.60 5.41
CA ALA A 87 -4.92 3.10 6.60
C ALA A 87 -4.16 2.56 7.81
N ALA A 88 -3.13 3.31 8.20
CA ALA A 88 -2.26 3.02 9.32
C ALA A 88 -2.03 4.29 10.15
N PRO A 89 -1.69 4.17 11.45
CA PRO A 89 -1.14 5.28 12.20
C PRO A 89 0.04 5.91 11.46
N GLN A 90 0.14 7.25 11.45
CA GLN A 90 1.15 7.96 10.67
C GLN A 90 2.58 7.50 11.00
N ALA A 91 2.88 7.28 12.28
CA ALA A 91 4.18 6.78 12.72
C ALA A 91 4.52 5.39 12.12
N LEU A 92 3.52 4.50 12.00
CA LEU A 92 3.72 3.21 11.34
C LEU A 92 3.92 3.37 9.84
N ALA A 93 3.20 4.28 9.18
CA ALA A 93 3.39 4.56 7.76
C ALA A 93 4.82 5.06 7.46
N VAL A 94 5.37 5.92 8.32
CA VAL A 94 6.78 6.36 8.25
C VAL A 94 7.74 5.18 8.40
N LEU A 95 7.48 4.31 9.38
CA LEU A 95 8.31 3.12 9.61
C LEU A 95 8.26 2.13 8.43
N VAL A 96 7.10 1.93 7.82
CA VAL A 96 6.95 1.16 6.57
C VAL A 96 7.79 1.80 5.47
N GLY A 97 7.64 3.11 5.26
CA GLY A 97 8.39 3.87 4.24
C GLY A 97 9.90 3.68 4.35
N ARG A 98 10.45 3.66 5.57
CA ARG A 98 11.87 3.38 5.83
C ARG A 98 12.35 2.05 5.21
N HIS A 99 11.49 1.03 5.17
CA HIS A 99 11.84 -0.30 4.67
C HIS A 99 11.57 -0.50 3.17
N LEU A 100 10.91 0.46 2.52
CA LEU A 100 10.58 0.47 1.10
C LEU A 100 11.63 1.17 0.22
N SER A 101 12.83 1.43 0.74
CA SER A 101 13.94 1.96 -0.05
C SER A 101 14.34 1.01 -1.19
N ALA A 102 14.89 1.57 -2.27
CA ALA A 102 15.32 0.85 -3.48
C ALA A 102 14.21 0.08 -4.23
N LEU A 103 12.95 0.46 -4.03
CA LEU A 103 11.82 -0.03 -4.82
C LEU A 103 11.49 0.93 -5.98
N PRO A 104 10.73 0.47 -7.00
CA PRO A 104 10.11 1.39 -7.96
C PRO A 104 9.33 2.50 -7.25
N PRO A 105 9.11 3.66 -7.92
CA PRO A 105 8.38 4.78 -7.32
C PRO A 105 7.08 4.34 -6.64
N VAL A 106 6.88 4.78 -5.39
CA VAL A 106 5.70 4.46 -4.59
C VAL A 106 4.81 5.68 -4.50
N GLN A 107 3.69 5.66 -5.21
CA GLN A 107 2.62 6.65 -5.05
C GLN A 107 1.77 6.29 -3.84
N LEU A 108 1.74 7.18 -2.85
CA LEU A 108 0.88 7.07 -1.67
C LEU A 108 -0.52 7.62 -1.96
N TYR A 109 -1.52 6.96 -1.38
CA TYR A 109 -2.92 7.34 -1.44
C TYR A 109 -3.49 7.50 -0.04
N GLU A 110 -4.15 8.63 0.19
CA GLU A 110 -4.80 8.96 1.46
C GLU A 110 -6.30 9.05 1.29
N TRP A 111 -7.02 8.53 2.27
CA TRP A 111 -8.47 8.67 2.34
C TRP A 111 -8.84 10.10 2.72
N ARG A 112 -9.73 10.72 1.95
CA ARG A 112 -10.29 12.05 2.22
C ARG A 112 -11.75 11.88 2.65
N PRO A 113 -12.06 11.97 3.96
CA PRO A 113 -13.43 11.80 4.46
C PRO A 113 -14.43 12.75 3.80
N GLU A 114 -14.02 13.99 3.51
CA GLU A 114 -14.87 15.03 2.94
C GLU A 114 -15.30 14.71 1.49
N ALA A 115 -14.45 14.00 0.76
CA ALA A 115 -14.70 13.58 -0.62
C ALA A 115 -15.21 12.14 -0.72
N ASN A 116 -15.24 11.40 0.40
CA ASN A 116 -15.50 9.97 0.45
C ASN A 116 -14.70 9.17 -0.61
N ASN A 117 -13.44 9.56 -0.82
CA ASN A 117 -12.59 8.98 -1.86
C ASN A 117 -11.09 9.10 -1.49
N TYR A 118 -10.23 8.41 -2.23
CA TYR A 118 -8.79 8.54 -2.14
C TYR A 118 -8.27 9.71 -2.99
N CYS A 119 -7.19 10.33 -2.54
CA CYS A 119 -6.36 11.22 -3.35
C CYS A 119 -4.90 10.77 -3.34
N LYS A 120 -4.16 11.08 -4.40
CA LYS A 120 -2.70 10.97 -4.40
C LYS A 120 -2.14 11.96 -3.37
N SER A 121 -1.26 11.50 -2.48
CA SER A 121 -0.60 12.39 -1.51
C SER A 121 0.86 12.62 -1.88
N LEU A 122 1.73 11.66 -1.59
CA LEU A 122 3.17 11.76 -1.78
C LEU A 122 3.68 10.69 -2.76
N LEU A 123 4.61 11.07 -3.63
CA LEU A 123 5.38 10.14 -4.44
C LEU A 123 6.74 9.92 -3.80
N LEU A 124 7.00 8.68 -3.38
CA LEU A 124 8.32 8.23 -2.94
C LEU A 124 9.08 7.70 -4.14
N SER A 125 9.81 8.57 -4.82
CA SER A 125 10.78 8.20 -5.83
C SER A 125 12.17 8.40 -5.26
N ASP A 126 13.04 7.41 -5.45
CA ASP A 126 14.47 7.64 -5.28
C ASP A 126 14.91 8.62 -6.38
N VAL A 127 15.12 9.88 -6.01
CA VAL A 127 15.77 10.85 -6.90
C VAL A 127 17.23 10.41 -6.92
N ARG A 128 17.62 9.65 -7.94
CA ARG A 128 19.05 9.47 -8.19
C ARG A 128 19.62 10.87 -8.46
N PRO A 129 20.62 11.35 -7.69
CA PRO A 129 21.40 12.49 -8.11
C PRO A 129 22.14 12.20 -9.41
#